data_AF-A0A952CXT2-F1
#
_entry.id   AF-A0A952CXT2-F1
#
_cell.length_a   1.000
_cell.length_b   1.000
_cell.length_c   1.000
_cell.angle_alpha   90.00
_cell.angle_beta   90.00
_cell.angle_gamma   90.00
#
_symmetry.space_group_name_H-M   'P 1'
#
loop_
_entity.id
_entity.type
_entity.pdbx_description
1 polymer ?
#
loop_
_entity_poly.entity_id
_entity_poly.type
_entity_poly.pdbx_seq_one_letter_code
_entity_poly.pdbx_strand_id
1 'polypeptide(L)'
;MARHPARSADPDGADSPSAESLRIEDAIERALEGRVARRDLPDVARQITRIVVSEQFFGPMPHPKHLREYEDTLPGAAERILSMAERTLDHNAAMEQTAIDAEIADRKLGMLIGAGLFALMIVAAFGTLFITDNPVVPGLFLGAAAIGGVVAFIKGRNGR
;
A
#
# COMPACT_ATOMS: atom_id res chain seq x y z
N MET A 1 23.77 48.53 33.75
CA MET A 1 24.95 47.68 34.06
C MET A 1 24.44 46.63 35.06
N ALA A 2 24.51 45.33 34.86
CA ALA A 2 25.46 44.51 34.13
C ALA A 2 24.76 43.32 33.43
N ARG A 3 25.30 42.93 32.27
CA ARG A 3 24.89 41.76 31.48
C ARG A 3 25.33 40.48 32.18
N HIS A 4 24.44 39.52 32.32
CA HIS A 4 24.78 38.15 32.72
C HIS A 4 24.80 37.26 31.47
N PRO A 5 25.86 36.46 31.23
CA PRO A 5 26.13 35.82 29.96
C PRO A 5 25.28 34.56 29.73
N ALA A 6 24.94 34.34 28.46
CA ALA A 6 24.25 33.17 27.95
C ALA A 6 25.00 31.88 28.32
N ARG A 7 24.30 30.94 28.95
CA ARG A 7 24.76 29.57 29.14
C ARG A 7 24.60 28.85 27.80
N SER A 8 25.70 28.71 27.10
CA SER A 8 25.86 27.79 25.98
C SER A 8 25.59 26.36 26.47
N ALA A 9 24.39 25.87 26.27
CA ALA A 9 24.11 24.45 26.28
C ALA A 9 24.56 23.88 24.93
N ASP A 10 25.82 23.48 24.94
CA ASP A 10 26.45 22.47 24.10
C ASP A 10 25.47 21.60 23.27
N PRO A 11 25.54 21.63 21.92
CA PRO A 11 24.78 20.72 21.07
C PRO A 11 25.55 19.44 20.70
N ASP A 12 26.78 19.19 21.19
CA ASP A 12 27.64 18.06 20.78
C ASP A 12 27.28 16.71 21.44
N GLY A 13 26.00 16.47 21.74
CA GLY A 13 25.57 15.33 22.55
C GLY A 13 24.90 14.15 21.84
N ALA A 14 24.57 14.22 20.54
CA ALA A 14 23.64 13.23 19.95
C ALA A 14 23.91 12.75 18.52
N ASP A 15 25.06 13.03 17.90
CA ASP A 15 25.29 12.64 16.50
C ASP A 15 26.49 11.68 16.36
N SER A 16 26.33 10.44 16.85
CA SER A 16 27.05 9.35 16.19
C SER A 16 26.38 9.18 14.83
N PRO A 17 27.07 9.45 13.70
CA PRO A 17 26.45 9.36 12.40
C PRO A 17 25.99 7.92 12.18
N SER A 18 24.67 7.74 12.01
CA SER A 18 24.08 6.46 11.67
C SER A 18 24.80 5.86 10.45
N ALA A 19 24.94 4.53 10.39
CA ALA A 19 25.65 3.89 9.28
C ALA A 19 25.09 4.25 7.89
N GLU A 20 23.84 4.71 7.85
CA GLU A 20 23.15 5.22 6.67
C GLU A 20 23.59 6.63 6.29
N SER A 21 23.76 7.55 7.24
CA SER A 21 24.26 8.90 6.98
C SER A 21 25.71 8.88 6.46
N LEU A 22 26.56 7.99 6.98
CA LEU A 22 27.94 7.80 6.49
C LEU A 22 27.97 7.29 5.03
N ARG A 23 27.03 6.43 4.64
CA ARG A 23 26.93 5.89 3.27
C ARG A 23 26.43 6.94 2.27
N ILE A 24 25.50 7.78 2.70
CA ILE A 24 24.96 8.86 1.90
C ILE A 24 26.04 9.94 1.67
N GLU A 25 26.83 10.25 2.69
CA GLU A 25 27.96 11.19 2.60
C GLU A 25 29.02 10.73 1.58
N ASP A 26 29.45 9.47 1.66
CA ASP A 26 30.42 8.87 0.71
C ASP A 26 29.85 8.80 -0.74
N ALA A 27 28.55 8.53 -0.89
CA ALA A 27 27.90 8.53 -2.20
C ALA A 27 27.83 9.93 -2.85
N ILE A 28 27.59 10.96 -2.03
CA ILE A 28 27.57 12.36 -2.46
C ILE A 28 28.98 12.83 -2.83
N GLU A 29 30.00 12.48 -2.03
CA GLU A 29 31.40 12.81 -2.27
C GLU A 29 31.89 12.27 -3.62
N ARG A 30 31.61 11.00 -3.91
CA ARG A 30 31.98 10.36 -5.18
C ARG A 30 31.26 10.95 -6.40
N ALA A 31 30.01 11.39 -6.24
CA ALA A 31 29.24 12.00 -7.33
C ALA A 31 29.69 13.44 -7.66
N LEU A 32 30.28 14.13 -6.68
CA LEU A 32 30.80 15.49 -6.81
C LEU A 32 32.28 15.54 -7.19
N GLU A 33 33.01 14.43 -7.05
CA GLU A 33 34.41 14.31 -7.44
C GLU A 33 34.56 14.61 -8.95
N GLY A 34 35.29 15.69 -9.26
CA GLY A 34 35.53 16.14 -10.64
C GLY A 34 34.56 17.19 -11.20
N ARG A 35 33.49 17.57 -10.48
CA ARG A 35 32.58 18.67 -10.89
C ARG A 35 32.69 19.94 -10.06
N VAL A 36 33.40 19.89 -8.93
CA VAL A 36 33.61 21.03 -8.01
C VAL A 36 35.09 21.07 -7.57
N ALA A 37 35.65 22.26 -7.39
CA ALA A 37 37.03 22.43 -6.91
C ALA A 37 37.14 21.89 -5.47
N ARG A 38 38.14 21.04 -5.22
CA ARG A 38 38.37 20.19 -4.01
C ARG A 38 38.30 20.90 -2.64
N ARG A 39 38.22 22.23 -2.62
CA ARG A 39 38.29 23.08 -1.43
C ARG A 39 36.94 23.33 -0.75
N ASP A 40 35.82 23.19 -1.48
CA ASP A 40 34.47 23.47 -0.95
C ASP A 40 33.60 22.20 -0.77
N LEU A 41 34.15 21.02 -1.10
CA LEU A 41 33.45 19.73 -1.07
C LEU A 41 32.87 19.33 0.30
N PRO A 42 33.61 19.43 1.43
CA PRO A 42 33.07 18.97 2.71
C PRO A 42 31.98 19.89 3.28
N ASP A 43 31.97 21.16 2.90
CA ASP A 43 30.95 22.11 3.36
C ASP A 43 29.66 22.01 2.54
N VAL A 44 29.78 21.78 1.23
CA VAL A 44 28.64 21.50 0.34
C VAL A 44 28.02 20.13 0.65
N ALA A 45 28.84 19.10 0.89
CA ALA A 45 28.35 17.78 1.26
C ALA A 45 27.58 17.82 2.60
N ARG A 46 28.11 18.48 3.64
CA ARG A 46 27.40 18.67 4.91
C ARG A 46 26.10 19.46 4.75
N GLN A 47 26.09 20.49 3.91
CA GLN A 47 24.88 21.27 3.66
C GLN A 47 23.81 20.47 2.90
N ILE A 48 24.20 19.65 1.92
CA ILE A 48 23.28 18.77 1.18
C ILE A 48 22.79 17.63 2.09
N THR A 49 23.66 17.00 2.88
CA THR A 49 23.25 15.99 3.87
C THR A 49 22.25 16.56 4.86
N ARG A 50 22.42 17.81 5.32
CA ARG A 50 21.45 18.50 6.19
C ARG A 50 20.09 18.73 5.52
N ILE A 51 20.07 18.93 4.21
CA ILE A 51 18.84 19.09 3.42
C ILE A 51 18.20 17.72 3.13
N VAL A 52 18.98 16.67 2.88
CA VAL A 52 18.49 15.30 2.62
C VAL A 52 17.97 14.64 3.90
N VAL A 53 18.55 14.98 5.05
CA VAL A 53 18.04 14.60 6.39
C VAL A 53 16.83 15.44 6.79
N SER A 54 16.32 16.37 5.95
CA SER A 54 15.01 16.96 6.16
C SER A 54 13.92 15.89 5.90
N GLU A 55 13.69 15.10 6.94
CA GLU A 55 12.50 14.33 7.30
C GLU A 55 11.49 14.17 6.16
N GLN A 56 11.71 13.18 5.30
CA GLN A 56 10.67 12.62 4.45
C GLN A 56 9.68 11.86 5.34
N PHE A 57 8.75 12.59 5.95
CA PHE A 57 7.64 11.97 6.66
C PHE A 57 6.56 11.59 5.65
N PHE A 58 6.61 10.35 5.18
CA PHE A 58 5.56 9.78 4.34
C PHE A 58 4.47 9.19 5.24
N GLY A 59 3.37 9.92 5.32
CA GLY A 59 2.13 9.52 5.97
C GLY A 59 1.14 10.68 5.93
N PRO A 60 -0.17 10.43 6.12
CA PRO A 60 -1.19 11.48 6.11
C PRO A 60 -1.07 12.47 7.29
N MET A 61 -0.10 12.28 8.18
CA MET A 61 0.06 13.10 9.37
C MET A 61 1.17 14.15 9.21
N PRO A 62 0.87 15.43 9.55
CA PRO A 62 1.86 16.49 9.56
C PRO A 62 2.97 16.19 10.58
N HIS A 63 4.19 16.67 10.29
CA HIS A 63 5.35 16.48 11.16
C HIS A 63 5.05 16.92 12.61
N PRO A 64 5.50 16.18 13.65
CA PRO A 64 5.22 16.51 15.06
C PRO A 64 5.59 17.94 15.48
N LYS A 65 6.57 18.57 14.82
CA LYS A 65 6.87 20.01 15.04
C LYS A 65 5.74 20.91 14.55
N HIS A 66 5.16 20.63 13.39
CA HIS A 66 4.06 21.43 12.85
C HIS A 66 2.78 21.24 13.65
N LEU A 67 2.50 20.03 14.15
CA LEU A 67 1.36 19.80 15.07
C LEU A 67 1.42 20.69 16.31
N ARG A 68 2.63 20.93 16.83
CA ARG A 68 2.85 21.81 17.98
C ARG A 68 2.63 23.28 17.62
N GLU A 69 3.13 23.72 16.47
CA GLU A 69 2.87 25.06 15.93
C GLU A 69 1.37 25.30 15.66
N TYR A 70 0.64 24.29 15.19
CA TYR A 70 -0.82 24.36 15.02
C TYR A 70 -1.55 24.50 16.35
N GLU A 71 -1.14 23.77 17.39
CA GLU A 71 -1.71 23.88 18.73
C GLU A 71 -1.41 25.24 19.38
N ASP A 72 -0.19 25.74 19.21
CA ASP A 72 0.25 27.04 19.74
C ASP A 72 -0.47 28.22 19.04
N THR A 73 -0.82 28.07 17.75
CA THR A 73 -1.56 29.09 16.98
C THR A 73 -3.06 29.04 17.19
N LEU A 74 -3.64 27.85 17.32
CA LEU A 74 -5.04 27.62 17.62
C LEU A 74 -5.18 26.43 18.58
N PRO A 75 -5.41 26.68 19.88
CA PRO A 75 -5.61 25.61 20.85
C PRO A 75 -6.74 24.66 20.43
N GLY A 76 -6.47 23.36 20.47
CA GLY A 76 -7.33 22.26 20.01
C GLY A 76 -7.21 21.92 18.52
N ALA A 77 -6.32 22.58 17.77
CA ALA A 77 -6.10 22.25 16.36
C ALA A 77 -5.46 20.87 16.18
N ALA A 78 -4.51 20.48 17.03
CA ALA A 78 -3.85 19.18 16.91
C ALA A 78 -4.84 18.03 17.08
N GLU A 79 -5.71 18.10 18.10
CA GLU A 79 -6.78 17.12 18.35
C GLU A 79 -7.77 17.03 17.17
N ARG A 80 -8.13 18.17 16.57
CA ARG A 80 -9.03 18.20 15.40
C ARG A 80 -8.39 17.58 14.16
N ILE A 81 -7.08 17.74 13.98
CA ILE A 81 -6.33 17.11 12.88
C ILE A 81 -6.23 15.59 13.12
N LEU A 82 -5.87 15.16 14.33
CA LEU A 82 -5.76 13.75 14.67
C LEU A 82 -7.10 13.03 14.54
N SER A 83 -8.17 13.60 15.13
CA SER A 83 -9.52 13.04 15.02
C SER A 83 -10.05 13.01 13.58
N MET A 84 -9.66 13.97 12.73
CA MET A 84 -9.98 13.92 11.30
C MET A 84 -9.23 12.78 10.60
N ALA A 85 -7.95 12.57 10.93
CA ALA A 85 -7.16 11.49 10.39
C ALA A 85 -7.72 10.12 10.82
N GLU A 86 -8.04 9.94 12.10
CA GLU A 86 -8.68 8.73 12.64
C GLU A 86 -10.00 8.43 11.93
N ARG A 87 -10.89 9.42 11.81
CA ARG A 87 -12.16 9.26 11.08
C ARG A 87 -11.95 8.87 9.61
N THR A 88 -10.91 9.42 8.98
CA THR A 88 -10.58 9.08 7.60
C THR A 88 -10.06 7.65 7.49
N LEU A 89 -9.24 7.20 8.45
CA LEU A 89 -8.78 5.82 8.53
C LEU A 89 -9.94 4.85 8.77
N ASP A 90 -10.83 5.15 9.71
CA ASP A 90 -12.03 4.35 9.99
C ASP A 90 -12.94 4.27 8.77
N HIS A 91 -13.16 5.40 8.09
CA HIS A 91 -13.97 5.44 6.87
C HIS A 91 -13.34 4.60 5.76
N ASN A 92 -12.03 4.73 5.54
CA ASN A 92 -11.32 3.94 4.52
C ASN A 92 -11.34 2.45 4.84
N ALA A 93 -11.14 2.08 6.10
CA ALA A 93 -11.23 0.69 6.56
C ALA A 93 -12.65 0.12 6.37
N ALA A 94 -13.69 0.91 6.68
CA ALA A 94 -15.07 0.51 6.46
C ALA A 94 -15.39 0.34 4.97
N MET A 95 -14.88 1.22 4.10
CA MET A 95 -15.02 1.11 2.65
C MET A 95 -14.28 -0.12 2.10
N GLU A 96 -13.05 -0.37 2.55
CA GLU A 96 -12.26 -1.53 2.17
C GLU A 96 -12.97 -2.83 2.58
N GLN A 97 -13.48 -2.89 3.82
CA GLN A 97 -14.23 -4.03 4.30
C GLN A 97 -15.51 -4.26 3.49
N THR A 98 -16.26 -3.20 3.18
CA THR A 98 -17.46 -3.29 2.33
C THR A 98 -17.12 -3.79 0.93
N ALA A 99 -16.01 -3.32 0.34
CA ALA A 99 -15.56 -3.76 -0.98
C ALA A 99 -15.16 -5.25 -0.98
N ILE A 100 -14.42 -5.69 0.04
CA ILE A 100 -14.05 -7.10 0.23
C ILE A 100 -15.30 -7.97 0.40
N ASP A 101 -16.25 -7.54 1.23
CA ASP A 101 -17.49 -8.29 1.47
C ASP A 101 -18.33 -8.41 0.20
N ALA A 102 -18.43 -7.33 -0.57
CA ALA A 102 -19.11 -7.34 -1.87
C ALA A 102 -18.42 -8.30 -2.86
N GLU A 103 -17.08 -8.28 -2.93
CA GLU A 103 -16.32 -9.19 -3.79
C GLU A 103 -16.52 -10.66 -3.38
N ILE A 104 -16.52 -10.95 -2.08
CA ILE A 104 -16.79 -12.29 -1.56
C ILE A 104 -18.22 -12.73 -1.93
N ALA A 105 -19.20 -11.83 -1.78
CA ALA A 105 -20.59 -12.11 -2.14
C ALA A 105 -20.74 -12.41 -3.63
N ASP A 106 -20.15 -11.58 -4.50
CA ASP A 106 -20.17 -11.77 -5.95
C ASP A 106 -19.48 -13.07 -6.38
N ARG A 107 -18.33 -13.39 -5.77
CA ARG A 107 -17.63 -14.66 -6.01
C ARG A 107 -18.48 -15.86 -5.60
N LYS A 108 -19.14 -15.80 -4.44
CA LYS A 108 -20.04 -16.87 -3.95
C LYS A 108 -21.26 -17.04 -4.85
N LEU A 109 -21.90 -15.94 -5.25
CA LEU A 109 -23.06 -15.97 -6.13
C LEU A 109 -22.70 -16.51 -7.51
N GLY A 110 -21.58 -16.04 -8.08
CA GLY A 110 -21.05 -16.55 -9.35
C GLY A 110 -20.73 -18.05 -9.28
N MET A 111 -20.14 -18.52 -8.18
CA MET A 111 -19.87 -19.95 -7.97
C MET A 111 -21.15 -20.77 -7.87
N LEU A 112 -22.17 -20.27 -7.16
CA LEU A 112 -23.45 -20.96 -6.99
C LEU A 112 -24.23 -21.04 -8.31
N ILE A 113 -24.28 -19.95 -9.08
CA ILE A 113 -24.88 -19.93 -10.41
C ILE A 113 -24.12 -20.87 -11.35
N GLY A 114 -22.78 -20.83 -11.34
CA GLY A 114 -21.94 -21.72 -12.14
C GLY A 114 -22.13 -23.20 -11.80
N ALA A 115 -22.19 -23.54 -10.51
CA ALA A 115 -22.47 -24.90 -10.04
C ALA A 115 -23.88 -25.36 -10.45
N GLY A 116 -24.88 -24.48 -10.35
CA GLY A 116 -26.24 -24.76 -10.81
C GLY A 116 -26.31 -25.03 -12.31
N LEU A 117 -25.65 -24.21 -13.13
CA LEU A 117 -25.59 -24.40 -14.58
C LEU A 117 -24.85 -25.70 -14.96
N PHE A 118 -23.75 -26.02 -14.27
CA PHE A 118 -23.02 -27.26 -14.48
C PHE A 118 -23.87 -28.49 -14.13
N ALA A 119 -24.58 -28.46 -13.00
CA ALA A 119 -25.52 -29.50 -12.63
C ALA A 119 -26.66 -29.64 -13.65
N LEU A 120 -27.21 -28.53 -14.14
CA LEU A 120 -28.24 -28.51 -15.17
C LEU A 120 -27.75 -29.16 -16.48
N MET A 121 -26.51 -28.90 -16.90
CA MET A 121 -25.92 -29.54 -18.08
C MET A 121 -25.79 -31.06 -17.93
N ILE A 122 -25.44 -31.54 -16.74
CA ILE A 122 -25.40 -32.98 -16.44
C ILE A 122 -26.82 -33.58 -16.53
N VAL A 123 -27.81 -32.95 -15.91
CA VAL A 123 -29.21 -33.41 -15.97
C VAL A 123 -29.73 -33.40 -17.40
N ALA A 124 -29.42 -32.37 -18.19
CA ALA A 124 -29.78 -32.30 -19.60
C ALA A 124 -29.11 -33.40 -20.44
N ALA A 125 -27.83 -33.71 -20.17
CA ALA A 125 -27.16 -34.84 -20.81
C ALA A 125 -27.88 -36.16 -20.52
N PHE A 126 -28.21 -36.44 -19.25
CA PHE A 126 -28.96 -37.65 -18.92
C PHE A 126 -30.38 -37.65 -19.51
N GLY A 127 -31.08 -36.52 -19.48
CA GLY A 127 -32.43 -36.40 -20.04
C GLY A 127 -32.47 -36.66 -21.55
N THR A 128 -31.49 -36.15 -22.29
CA THR A 128 -31.42 -36.38 -23.75
C THR A 128 -31.11 -37.83 -24.12
N LEU A 129 -30.50 -38.62 -23.23
CA LEU A 129 -30.29 -40.06 -23.43
C LEU A 129 -31.60 -40.85 -23.47
N PHE A 130 -32.64 -40.39 -22.76
CA PHE A 130 -33.95 -41.04 -22.72
C PHE A 130 -34.91 -40.57 -23.83
N ILE A 131 -34.59 -39.44 -24.48
CA ILE A 131 -35.44 -38.83 -25.50
C ILE A 131 -34.88 -39.11 -26.91
N THR A 132 -33.56 -39.20 -27.04
CA THR A 132 -32.88 -39.32 -28.33
C THR A 132 -32.02 -40.58 -28.34
N ASP A 133 -32.22 -41.46 -29.33
CA ASP A 133 -31.38 -42.66 -29.56
C ASP A 133 -29.96 -42.34 -30.07
N ASN A 134 -29.59 -41.06 -30.10
CA ASN A 134 -28.31 -40.59 -30.62
C ASN A 134 -27.35 -40.20 -29.48
N PRO A 135 -26.22 -40.91 -29.31
CA PRO A 135 -25.26 -40.64 -28.23
C PRO A 135 -24.45 -39.34 -28.40
N VAL A 136 -24.50 -38.70 -29.57
CA VAL A 136 -23.75 -37.46 -29.84
C VAL A 136 -24.30 -36.29 -29.02
N VAL A 137 -25.63 -36.20 -28.86
CA VAL A 137 -26.28 -35.11 -28.13
C VAL A 137 -25.86 -35.06 -26.65
N PRO A 138 -25.98 -36.15 -25.86
CA PRO A 138 -25.52 -36.15 -24.47
C PRO A 138 -24.00 -35.97 -24.37
N GLY A 139 -23.22 -36.48 -25.33
CA GLY A 139 -21.78 -36.26 -25.40
C GLY A 139 -21.41 -34.78 -25.56
N LEU A 140 -22.20 -34.00 -26.31
CA LEU A 140 -21.98 -32.57 -26.50
C LEU A 140 -22.25 -31.77 -25.22
N PHE A 141 -23.31 -32.10 -24.48
CA PHE A 141 -23.61 -31.50 -23.17
C PHE A 141 -22.50 -31.79 -22.14
N LEU A 142 -22.06 -33.04 -22.03
CA LEU A 142 -20.97 -33.40 -21.11
C LEU A 142 -19.63 -32.79 -21.53
N GLY A 143 -19.34 -32.75 -22.83
CA GLY A 143 -18.13 -32.11 -23.37
C GLY A 143 -18.08 -30.62 -23.06
N ALA A 144 -19.19 -29.90 -23.27
CA ALA A 144 -19.31 -28.49 -22.92
C ALA A 144 -19.15 -28.26 -21.41
N ALA A 145 -19.79 -29.09 -20.58
CA ALA A 145 -19.66 -29.02 -19.13
C ALA A 145 -18.22 -29.26 -18.67
N ALA A 146 -17.52 -30.25 -19.24
CA ALA A 146 -16.14 -30.57 -18.89
C ALA A 146 -15.18 -29.42 -19.24
N ILE A 147 -15.27 -28.85 -20.44
CA ILE A 147 -14.45 -27.70 -20.84
C ILE A 147 -14.75 -26.50 -19.94
N GLY A 148 -16.03 -26.19 -19.72
CA GLY A 148 -16.44 -25.10 -18.83
C GLY A 148 -15.93 -25.28 -17.40
N GLY A 149 -15.99 -26.51 -16.87
CA GLY A 149 -15.49 -26.88 -15.55
C GLY A 149 -13.97 -26.71 -15.43
N VAL A 150 -13.20 -27.14 -16.43
CA VAL A 150 -11.74 -26.97 -16.45
C VAL A 150 -11.36 -25.49 -16.50
N VAL A 151 -12.03 -24.69 -17.34
CA VAL A 151 -11.78 -23.24 -17.42
C VAL A 151 -12.10 -22.56 -16.08
N ALA A 152 -13.24 -22.91 -15.46
CA ALA A 152 -13.61 -22.39 -14.14
C ALA A 152 -12.60 -22.80 -13.05
N PHE A 153 -12.09 -24.03 -13.08
CA PHE A 153 -11.08 -24.52 -12.15
C PHE A 153 -9.74 -23.78 -12.29
N ILE A 154 -9.27 -23.55 -13.53
CA ILE A 154 -8.04 -22.80 -13.80
C ILE A 154 -8.19 -21.36 -13.33
N LYS A 155 -9.30 -20.70 -13.66
CA LYS A 155 -9.55 -19.31 -13.23
C LYS A 155 -9.69 -19.21 -11.70
N GLY A 156 -10.30 -20.21 -11.07
CA GLY A 156 -10.37 -20.32 -9.60
C GLY A 156 -9.00 -20.53 -8.95
N ARG A 157 -8.07 -21.23 -9.60
CA ARG A 157 -6.70 -21.47 -9.10
C ARG A 157 -5.81 -20.23 -9.20
N ASN A 158 -5.92 -19.46 -10.28
CA ASN A 158 -5.07 -18.29 -10.55
C ASN A 158 -5.58 -16.99 -9.91
N GLY A 159 -6.75 -16.98 -9.27
CA GLY A 159 -7.30 -15.81 -8.56
C GLY A 159 -6.77 -15.64 -7.13
N ARG A 160 -5.54 -16.09 -6.84
CA ARG A 160 -4.78 -15.80 -5.62
C ARG A 160 -3.74 -14.73 -5.90
#